data_AF-A0AB35X1P7-F1
#
_entry.id   AF-A0AB35X1P7-F1
#
_cell.length_a   1.000
_cell.length_b   1.000
_cell.length_c   1.000
_cell.angle_alpha   90.00
_cell.angle_beta   90.00
_cell.angle_gamma   90.00
#
_symmetry.space_group_name_H-M   'P 1'
#
loop_
_entity.id
_entity.type
_entity.pdbx_description
1 polymer ?
#
loop_
_entity_poly.entity_id
_entity_poly.type
_entity_poly.pdbx_seq_one_letter_code
_entity_poly.pdbx_strand_id
1 'polypeptide(L)'
;MDNNIKLLGYRIDNRLYYSVENKTLISLDGSEKSISLRTTKARLLEYLLLKSGSKIITDQELLINIWDKYGLSSSSQRLWLVMRELKVILGGFNVSDDSVYTGRKQRLSR
;
A
#
# COMPACT_ATOMS: atom_id res chain seq x y z
N MET A 1 13.82 29.00 -0.42
CA MET A 1 12.45 28.45 -0.43
C MET A 1 12.60 26.95 -0.46
N ASP A 2 12.48 26.30 0.69
CA ASP A 2 12.55 24.85 0.77
C ASP A 2 11.28 24.28 0.14
N ASN A 3 11.41 23.68 -1.03
CA ASN A 3 10.32 22.93 -1.66
C ASN A 3 10.05 21.69 -0.80
N ASN A 4 9.18 21.82 0.20
CA ASN A 4 8.74 20.72 1.05
C ASN A 4 7.80 19.80 0.25
N ILE A 5 8.39 18.91 -0.55
CA ILE A 5 7.64 17.96 -1.38
C ILE A 5 7.06 16.87 -0.46
N LYS A 6 5.75 16.96 -0.19
CA LYS A 6 4.99 15.94 0.56
C LYS A 6 4.47 14.86 -0.39
N LEU A 7 4.71 13.59 -0.06
CA LEU A 7 4.08 12.45 -0.76
C LEU A 7 2.58 12.39 -0.42
N LEU A 8 1.72 12.62 -1.41
CA LEU A 8 0.26 12.59 -1.23
C LEU A 8 -0.33 11.19 -1.43
N GLY A 9 0.30 10.37 -2.27
CA GLY A 9 -0.25 9.07 -2.63
C GLY A 9 0.55 8.33 -3.68
N TYR A 10 0.05 7.16 -4.02
CA TYR A 10 0.60 6.27 -5.04
C TYR A 10 -0.48 5.98 -6.08
N ARG A 11 -0.11 6.00 -7.36
CA ARG A 11 -0.96 5.43 -8.40
C ARG A 11 -0.57 3.97 -8.59
N ILE A 12 -1.52 3.08 -8.35
CA ILE A 12 -1.37 1.64 -8.48
C ILE A 12 -2.09 1.27 -9.78
N ASP A 13 -1.32 0.96 -10.82
CA ASP A 13 -1.83 0.83 -12.19
C ASP A 13 -2.59 2.11 -12.65
N ASN A 14 -3.36 2.05 -13.74
CA ASN A 14 -4.14 3.17 -14.24
C ASN A 14 -5.50 3.34 -13.55
N ARG A 15 -5.90 2.38 -12.71
CA ARG A 15 -7.27 2.23 -12.17
C ARG A 15 -7.40 2.51 -10.68
N LEU A 16 -6.30 2.62 -9.93
CA LEU A 16 -6.36 2.75 -8.48
C LEU A 16 -5.39 3.83 -7.98
N TYR A 17 -5.89 4.66 -7.09
CA TYR A 17 -5.09 5.62 -6.34
C TYR A 17 -5.13 5.27 -4.85
N TYR A 18 -3.99 5.30 -4.20
CA TYR A 18 -3.87 5.20 -2.75
C TYR A 18 -3.48 6.56 -2.17
N SER A 19 -4.35 7.16 -1.36
CA SER A 19 -4.06 8.36 -0.58
C SER A 19 -3.31 7.99 0.70
N VAL A 20 -2.09 8.51 0.88
CA VAL A 20 -1.27 8.25 2.08
C VAL A 20 -1.86 8.95 3.30
N GLU A 21 -2.36 10.17 3.13
CA GLU A 21 -2.92 10.98 4.23
C GLU A 21 -4.18 10.33 4.81
N ASN A 22 -5.10 9.90 3.93
CA ASN A 22 -6.38 9.32 4.34
C ASN A 22 -6.32 7.81 4.52
N LYS A 23 -5.25 7.16 4.07
CA LYS A 23 -5.09 5.69 4.01
C LYS A 23 -6.21 5.03 3.23
N THR A 24 -6.62 5.65 2.12
CA THR A 24 -7.80 5.26 1.34
C THR A 24 -7.42 4.85 -0.06
N LEU A 25 -7.94 3.71 -0.50
CA LEU A 25 -7.94 3.27 -1.89
C LEU A 25 -9.13 3.92 -2.61
N ILE A 26 -8.88 4.53 -3.76
CA ILE A 26 -9.86 5.26 -4.56
C ILE A 26 -9.79 4.73 -5.98
N SER A 27 -10.91 4.28 -6.52
CA SER A 27 -10.99 3.86 -7.91
C SER A 27 -10.88 5.05 -8.86
N LEU A 28 -10.16 4.86 -9.96
CA LEU A 28 -10.00 5.82 -11.04
C LEU A 28 -10.77 5.40 -12.32
N ASP A 29 -11.53 4.31 -12.26
CA ASP A 29 -12.32 3.78 -13.38
C ASP A 29 -13.74 4.37 -13.49
N GLY A 30 -14.05 5.39 -12.68
CA GLY A 30 -15.36 6.04 -12.65
C GLY A 30 -16.41 5.35 -11.76
N SER A 31 -16.09 4.22 -11.12
CA SER A 31 -17.03 3.53 -10.22
C SER A 31 -17.29 4.23 -8.88
N GLU A 32 -16.63 5.36 -8.60
CA GLU A 32 -16.64 6.09 -7.31
C GLU A 32 -16.31 5.23 -6.07
N LYS A 33 -15.86 3.99 -6.26
CA LYS A 33 -15.52 3.07 -5.18
C LYS A 33 -14.33 3.59 -4.38
N SER A 34 -14.48 3.69 -3.07
CA SER A 34 -13.38 3.99 -2.15
C SER A 34 -13.42 3.08 -0.91
N ILE A 35 -12.24 2.70 -0.42
CA ILE A 35 -12.08 1.84 0.76
C ILE A 35 -10.96 2.39 1.64
N SER A 36 -11.30 2.77 2.87
CA SER A 36 -10.30 3.15 3.88
C SER A 36 -9.65 1.93 4.51
N LEU A 37 -8.33 1.89 4.50
CA LEU A 37 -7.53 0.82 5.09
C LEU A 37 -7.31 1.10 6.58
N ARG A 38 -7.48 0.06 7.40
CA ARG A 38 -6.99 0.09 8.78
C ARG A 38 -5.47 0.24 8.81
N THR A 39 -4.95 0.88 9.86
CA THR A 39 -3.53 1.23 10.02
C THR A 39 -2.55 0.13 9.64
N THR A 40 -2.77 -1.12 10.08
CA THR A 40 -1.87 -2.23 9.75
C THR A 40 -1.81 -2.54 8.25
N LYS A 41 -2.97 -2.53 7.57
CA LYS A 41 -3.04 -2.77 6.11
C LYS A 41 -2.45 -1.60 5.32
N ALA A 42 -2.69 -0.37 5.77
CA ALA A 42 -2.09 0.83 5.21
C ALA A 42 -0.55 0.78 5.29
N ARG A 43 0.01 0.46 6.48
CA ARG A 43 1.45 0.28 6.67
C ARG A 43 2.02 -0.79 5.74
N LEU A 44 1.35 -1.94 5.64
CA LEU A 44 1.79 -3.01 4.75
C LEU A 44 1.82 -2.54 3.30
N LEU A 45 0.73 -1.94 2.81
CA LEU A 45 0.65 -1.43 1.45
C LEU A 45 1.74 -0.39 1.16
N GLU A 46 1.91 0.59 2.05
CA GLU A 46 2.93 1.63 1.93
C GLU A 46 4.34 1.04 1.89
N TYR A 47 4.63 0.03 2.70
CA TYR A 47 5.92 -0.63 2.73
C TYR A 47 6.21 -1.35 1.41
N LEU A 48 5.22 -2.11 0.90
CA LEU A 48 5.32 -2.80 -0.38
C LEU A 48 5.54 -1.81 -1.54
N LEU A 49 4.80 -0.70 -1.57
CA LEU A 49 4.94 0.35 -2.59
C LEU A 49 6.23 1.16 -2.47
N LEU A 50 6.79 1.28 -1.27
CA LEU A 50 8.09 1.93 -1.07
C LEU A 50 9.24 1.05 -1.56
N LYS A 51 9.08 -0.27 -1.47
CA LYS A 51 10.08 -1.27 -1.84
C LYS A 51 9.86 -1.89 -3.22
N SER A 52 8.80 -1.50 -3.93
CA SER A 52 8.51 -1.98 -5.28
C SER A 52 9.67 -1.60 -6.22
N GLY A 53 10.19 -2.60 -6.94
CA GLY A 53 11.10 -2.39 -8.07
C GLY A 53 12.54 -2.83 -7.92
N SER A 54 13.04 -3.31 -6.76
CA SER A 54 14.46 -3.75 -6.69
C SER A 54 14.85 -4.76 -5.61
N LYS A 55 13.95 -5.20 -4.72
CA LYS A 55 14.35 -6.04 -3.59
C LYS A 55 13.29 -7.10 -3.24
N ILE A 56 13.74 -8.33 -3.02
CA ILE A 56 12.96 -9.36 -2.35
C ILE A 56 12.71 -8.90 -0.90
N ILE A 57 11.44 -8.89 -0.48
CA ILE A 57 11.03 -8.53 0.87
C ILE A 57 10.78 -9.83 1.63
N THR A 58 11.48 -10.07 2.74
CA THR A 58 11.29 -11.27 3.55
C THR A 58 10.16 -11.09 4.57
N ASP A 59 9.58 -12.21 5.02
CA ASP A 59 8.56 -12.19 6.08
C ASP A 59 9.08 -11.52 7.36
N GLN A 60 10.34 -11.78 7.73
CA GLN A 60 10.98 -11.14 8.88
C GLN A 60 11.08 -9.62 8.71
N GLU A 61 11.41 -9.12 7.51
CA GLU A 61 11.43 -7.69 7.22
C GLU A 61 10.03 -7.09 7.41
N LEU A 62 8.96 -7.79 6.97
CA LEU A 62 7.58 -7.34 7.16
C LEU A 62 7.14 -7.37 8.63
N LEU A 63 7.46 -8.43 9.37
CA LEU A 63 7.10 -8.54 10.79
C LEU A 63 7.64 -7.35 11.60
N ILE A 64 8.91 -7.02 11.38
CA ILE A 64 9.59 -5.89 12.03
C ILE A 64 8.97 -4.55 11.61
N ASN A 65 8.81 -4.33 10.30
CA ASN A 65 8.45 -3.01 9.78
C ASN A 65 6.96 -2.70 9.89
N ILE A 66 6.08 -3.69 10.06
CA ILE A 66 4.63 -3.45 10.13
C ILE A 66 4.12 -3.46 11.58
N TRP A 67 4.75 -4.25 12.46
CA TRP A 67 4.32 -4.43 13.85
C TRP A 67 5.39 -4.08 14.87
N ASP A 68 6.56 -4.75 14.88
CA ASP A 68 7.48 -4.69 16.03
C ASP A 68 8.03 -3.28 16.28
N LYS A 69 8.38 -2.55 15.21
CA LYS A 69 8.84 -1.15 15.29
C LYS A 69 7.80 -0.20 15.91
N TYR A 70 6.54 -0.61 15.94
CA TYR A 70 5.43 0.13 16.52
C TYR A 70 4.95 -0.44 17.86
N GLY A 71 5.72 -1.34 18.48
CA GLY A 71 5.37 -1.98 19.76
C GLY A 71 4.18 -2.94 19.68
N LEU A 72 3.85 -3.44 18.48
CA LEU A 72 2.77 -4.40 18.28
C LEU A 72 3.34 -5.82 18.16
N SER A 73 2.62 -6.82 18.70
CA SER A 73 3.01 -8.22 18.54
C SER A 73 2.83 -8.71 17.10
N SER A 74 3.91 -9.23 16.52
CA SER A 74 3.95 -9.83 15.20
C SER A 74 3.91 -11.37 15.27
N SER A 75 3.41 -12.00 14.23
CA SER A 75 3.53 -13.45 14.01
C SER A 75 3.33 -13.79 12.54
N SER A 76 3.90 -14.91 12.08
CA SER A 76 3.74 -15.34 10.69
C SER A 76 2.28 -15.56 10.29
N GLN A 77 1.44 -16.08 11.21
CA GLN A 77 0.00 -16.25 10.97
C GLN A 77 -0.69 -14.90 10.78
N ARG A 78 -0.31 -13.89 11.59
CA ARG A 78 -0.87 -12.54 11.47
C ARG A 78 -0.44 -11.88 10.17
N LEU A 79 0.83 -12.04 9.77
CA LEU A 79 1.33 -11.56 8.49
C LEU A 79 0.54 -12.17 7.33
N TRP A 80 0.38 -13.50 7.31
CA TRP A 80 -0.38 -14.19 6.29
C TRP A 80 -1.82 -13.68 6.17
N LEU A 81 -2.52 -13.52 7.30
CA LEU A 81 -3.89 -13.02 7.31
C LEU A 81 -4.00 -11.62 6.72
N VAL A 82 -3.13 -10.70 7.16
CA VAL A 82 -3.14 -9.31 6.67
C VAL A 82 -2.76 -9.22 5.19
N MET A 83 -1.79 -10.03 4.74
CA MET A 83 -1.44 -10.15 3.31
C MET A 83 -2.65 -10.63 2.50
N ARG A 84 -3.33 -11.69 2.95
CA ARG A 84 -4.51 -12.24 2.27
C ARG A 84 -5.65 -11.22 2.20
N GLU A 85 -5.96 -10.55 3.31
CA GLU A 85 -6.99 -9.52 3.35
C GLU A 85 -6.67 -8.34 2.42
N LEU A 86 -5.41 -7.90 2.40
CA LEU A 86 -4.99 -6.81 1.52
C LEU A 86 -5.15 -7.23 0.06
N LYS A 87 -4.76 -8.46 -0.32
CA LYS A 87 -4.98 -9.01 -1.67
C LYS A 87 -6.46 -9.03 -2.05
N VAL A 88 -7.34 -9.51 -1.16
CA VAL A 88 -8.79 -9.52 -1.40
C VAL A 88 -9.33 -8.11 -1.65
N ILE A 89 -8.89 -7.13 -0.84
CA ILE A 89 -9.29 -5.73 -1.02
C ILE A 89 -8.83 -5.20 -2.39
N LEU A 90 -7.57 -5.42 -2.76
CA LEU A 90 -7.00 -4.97 -4.04
C LEU A 90 -7.65 -5.66 -5.24
N GLY A 91 -7.93 -6.97 -5.15
CA GLY A 91 -8.66 -7.71 -6.17
C GLY A 91 -10.08 -7.18 -6.40
N GLY A 92 -10.71 -6.62 -5.35
CA GLY A 92 -11.98 -5.90 -5.49
C GLY A 92 -11.90 -4.62 -6.34
N PHE A 93 -10.71 -4.11 -6.65
CA PHE A 93 -10.49 -2.99 -7.58
C PHE A 93 -10.00 -3.47 -8.96
N ASN A 94 -10.13 -4.77 -9.27
CA ASN A 94 -9.62 -5.39 -10.49
C ASN A 94 -8.10 -5.15 -10.71
N VAL A 95 -7.34 -5.02 -9.63
CA VAL A 95 -5.87 -4.99 -9.68
C VAL A 95 -5.38 -6.43 -9.78
N SER A 96 -4.68 -6.77 -10.88
CA SER A 96 -4.04 -8.07 -11.04
C SER A 96 -2.99 -8.31 -9.96
N ASP A 97 -2.81 -9.57 -9.54
CA ASP A 97 -1.86 -9.95 -8.48
C ASP A 97 -0.41 -9.48 -8.80
N ASP A 98 -0.04 -9.40 -10.08
CA ASP A 98 1.28 -8.94 -10.54
C ASP A 98 1.46 -7.42 -10.48
N SER A 99 0.37 -6.65 -10.47
CA SER A 99 0.39 -5.18 -10.55
C SER A 99 0.71 -4.51 -9.21
N VAL A 100 0.46 -5.19 -8.08
CA VAL A 100 0.67 -4.63 -6.73
C VAL A 100 2.16 -4.32 -6.47
N TYR A 101 3.07 -5.02 -7.16
CA TYR A 101 4.51 -4.89 -7.01
C TYR A 101 5.16 -3.83 -7.92
N THR A 102 4.38 -3.11 -8.75
CA THR A 102 4.91 -2.20 -9.79
C THR A 102 4.50 -0.73 -9.62
N GLY A 103 3.89 -0.37 -8.48
CA GLY A 103 3.36 0.98 -8.23
C GLY A 103 4.38 2.09 -8.57
N ARG A 104 4.01 2.96 -9.51
CA ARG A 104 4.84 4.11 -9.91
C ARG A 104 4.52 5.28 -8.97
N LYS A 105 5.54 5.83 -8.31
CA LYS A 105 5.42 7.14 -7.64
C LYS A 105 5.07 8.17 -8.70
N GLN A 106 3.91 8.80 -8.60
CA GLN A 106 3.58 9.94 -9.46
C GLN A 106 3.85 11.25 -8.74
N ARG A 107 4.60 12.11 -9.44
CA ARG A 107 4.87 13.50 -9.08
C ARG A 107 3.80 14.34 -9.76
N LEU A 108 2.84 14.86 -9.00
CA LEU A 108 1.89 15.82 -9.53
C LEU A 108 2.52 17.22 -9.43
N SER A 109 2.73 17.84 -10.60
CA SER A 109 3.02 19.27 -10.71
C SER A 109 1.77 19.98 -11.21
N ARG A 110 1.19 20.84 -10.37
CA ARG A 110 0.62 22.14 -10.69
C ARG A 110 0.05 22.76 -9.42
#